data_AF-A0A059G8F2-F1
#
_entry.id   AF-A0A059G8F2-F1
#
_cell.length_a   1.000
_cell.length_b   1.000
_cell.length_c   1.000
_cell.angle_alpha   90.00
_cell.angle_beta   90.00
_cell.angle_gamma   90.00
#
_symmetry.space_group_name_H-M   'P 1'
#
loop_
_entity.id
_entity.type
_entity.pdbx_description
1 polymer ?
#
loop_
_entity_poly.entity_id
_entity_poly.type
_entity_poly.pdbx_seq_one_letter_code
_entity_poly.pdbx_strand_id
1 'polypeptide(L)'
;MSLRVILLASVLLALPAAAQSTDYMNGYYQRGVESGVTPENPSDMVRCASYWAVWSQSAGQDWDAAFMERLSPDLRPAESELAAGYWAQMASDLFEDETGDSARFEEEVDMATPIALKAYSDLRTAPDARDRYHMFRVLGACHLTFE
;
A
#
# COMPACT_ATOMS: atom_id res chain seq x y z
N MET A 1 59.09 -18.03 6.49
CA MET A 1 57.94 -17.11 6.67
C MET A 1 57.14 -17.13 5.38
N SER A 2 55.99 -17.79 5.37
CA SER A 2 55.14 -17.89 4.17
C SER A 2 53.82 -17.18 4.47
N LEU A 3 53.65 -16.01 3.86
CA LEU A 3 52.45 -15.18 3.98
C LEU A 3 51.29 -15.87 3.24
N ARG A 4 50.31 -16.40 3.97
CA ARG A 4 49.04 -16.86 3.40
C ARG A 4 48.15 -15.63 3.22
N VAL A 5 48.07 -15.11 2.00
CA VAL A 5 47.04 -14.14 1.62
C VAL A 5 45.74 -14.92 1.45
N ILE A 6 44.87 -14.86 2.46
CA ILE A 6 43.50 -15.38 2.38
C ILE A 6 42.68 -14.31 1.65
N LEU A 7 42.43 -14.54 0.38
CA LEU A 7 41.42 -13.81 -0.40
C LEU A 7 40.04 -14.13 0.20
N LEU A 8 39.54 -13.25 1.07
CA LEU A 8 38.14 -13.20 1.45
C LEU A 8 37.34 -12.80 0.20
N ALA A 9 36.82 -13.80 -0.51
CA ALA A 9 35.82 -13.61 -1.53
C ALA A 9 34.55 -13.09 -0.86
N SER A 10 34.33 -11.78 -0.93
CA SER A 10 33.06 -11.16 -0.57
C SER A 10 31.97 -11.67 -1.51
N VAL A 11 31.29 -12.74 -1.10
CA VAL A 11 30.03 -13.17 -1.72
C VAL A 11 29.00 -12.08 -1.40
N LEU A 12 28.90 -11.08 -2.27
CA LEU A 12 27.74 -10.22 -2.35
C LEU A 12 26.57 -11.13 -2.77
N LEU A 13 25.85 -11.64 -1.77
CA LEU A 13 24.54 -12.25 -1.95
C LEU A 13 23.64 -11.19 -2.58
N ALA A 14 23.55 -11.20 -3.91
CA ALA A 14 22.53 -10.45 -4.62
C ALA A 14 21.19 -11.02 -4.18
N LEU A 15 20.55 -10.37 -3.21
CA LEU A 15 19.18 -10.68 -2.84
C LEU A 15 18.32 -10.63 -4.11
N PRO A 16 17.41 -11.60 -4.32
CA PRO A 16 16.53 -11.56 -5.48
C PRO A 16 15.78 -10.21 -5.47
N ALA A 17 15.66 -9.56 -6.62
CA ALA A 17 15.05 -8.22 -6.74
C ALA A 17 13.65 -8.14 -6.11
N ALA A 18 12.93 -9.26 -6.06
CA ALA A 18 11.65 -9.41 -5.40
C ALA A 18 11.72 -9.25 -3.87
N ALA A 19 12.78 -9.72 -3.21
CA ALA A 19 12.97 -9.54 -1.76
C ALA A 19 13.31 -8.08 -1.42
N GLN A 20 14.17 -7.44 -2.22
CA GLN A 20 14.47 -6.02 -2.05
C GLN A 20 13.23 -5.14 -2.23
N SER A 21 12.35 -5.49 -3.18
CA SER A 21 11.08 -4.79 -3.39
C SER A 21 10.12 -4.93 -2.21
N THR A 22 9.94 -6.14 -1.64
CA THR A 22 9.05 -6.34 -0.48
C THR A 22 9.54 -5.59 0.76
N ASP A 23 10.85 -5.54 1.00
CA ASP A 23 11.42 -4.79 2.13
C ASP A 23 11.13 -3.28 2.01
N TYR A 24 11.24 -2.72 0.81
CA TYR A 24 10.87 -1.32 0.59
C TYR A 24 9.36 -1.09 0.78
N MET A 25 8.51 -1.93 0.19
CA MET A 25 7.06 -1.81 0.33
C MET A 25 6.63 -1.87 1.80
N ASN A 26 7.10 -2.88 2.54
CA ASN A 26 6.86 -3.02 3.98
C ASN A 26 7.43 -1.84 4.77
N GLY A 27 8.64 -1.37 4.43
CA GLY A 27 9.26 -0.25 5.13
C GLY A 27 8.57 1.10 4.89
N TYR A 28 7.93 1.31 3.74
CA TYR A 28 7.10 2.49 3.49
C TYR A 28 5.72 2.37 4.12
N TYR A 29 5.15 1.16 4.13
CA TYR A 29 3.93 0.84 4.86
C TYR A 29 4.07 1.14 6.34
N GLN A 30 5.10 0.57 6.98
CA GLN A 30 5.36 0.78 8.40
C GLN A 30 5.56 2.26 8.75
N ARG A 31 6.23 3.03 7.88
CA ARG A 31 6.35 4.48 8.05
C ARG A 31 5.01 5.22 7.98
N GLY A 32 4.06 4.72 7.18
CA GLY A 32 2.69 5.21 7.17
C GLY A 32 1.99 4.92 8.50
N VAL A 33 2.08 3.69 8.99
CA VAL A 33 1.51 3.26 10.28
C VAL A 33 2.05 4.11 11.43
N GLU A 34 3.38 4.28 11.49
CA GLU A 34 4.07 5.04 12.53
C GLU A 34 3.85 6.55 12.46
N SER A 35 3.31 7.07 11.34
CA SER A 35 3.03 8.50 11.22
C SER A 35 1.91 8.97 12.15
N GLY A 36 1.04 8.06 12.60
CA GLY A 36 -0.13 8.37 13.43
C GLY A 36 -1.19 9.19 12.72
N VAL A 37 -1.04 9.48 11.41
CA VAL A 37 -2.06 10.14 10.60
C VAL A 37 -3.15 9.14 10.29
N THR A 38 -4.41 9.52 10.51
CA THR A 38 -5.60 8.75 10.17
C THR A 38 -6.59 9.62 9.40
N PRO A 39 -7.50 9.06 8.58
CA PRO A 39 -8.53 9.83 7.88
C PRO A 39 -9.39 10.65 8.83
N GLU A 40 -9.52 11.96 8.59
CA GLU A 40 -10.26 12.88 9.47
C GLU A 40 -11.66 13.23 8.95
N ASN A 41 -11.91 13.01 7.65
CA ASN A 41 -13.17 13.37 6.99
C ASN A 41 -13.57 12.31 5.94
N PRO A 42 -14.82 12.32 5.45
CA PRO A 42 -15.32 11.32 4.51
C PRO A 42 -14.51 11.25 3.20
N SER A 43 -14.05 12.38 2.67
CA SER A 43 -13.22 12.40 1.45
C SER A 43 -11.86 11.70 1.67
N ASP A 44 -11.24 11.84 2.84
CA ASP A 44 -10.01 11.12 3.17
C ASP A 44 -10.25 9.62 3.34
N MET A 45 -11.41 9.23 3.89
CA MET A 45 -11.82 7.83 3.97
C MET A 45 -12.02 7.23 2.57
N VAL A 46 -12.66 7.96 1.65
CA VAL A 46 -12.78 7.53 0.23
C VAL A 46 -11.40 7.32 -0.38
N ARG A 47 -10.45 8.26 -0.16
CA ARG A 47 -9.07 8.08 -0.65
C ARG A 47 -8.44 6.82 -0.10
N CYS A 48 -8.56 6.56 1.20
CA CYS A 48 -8.05 5.32 1.79
C CYS A 48 -8.70 4.08 1.17
N ALA A 49 -10.02 4.09 1.00
CA ALA A 49 -10.76 3.01 0.36
C ALA A 49 -10.24 2.75 -1.07
N SER A 50 -10.07 3.79 -1.89
CA SER A 50 -9.56 3.67 -3.26
C SER A 50 -8.14 3.10 -3.32
N TYR A 51 -7.23 3.53 -2.43
CA TYR A 51 -5.87 2.98 -2.39
C TYR A 51 -5.87 1.50 -2.00
N TRP A 52 -6.63 1.12 -0.97
CA TRP A 52 -6.76 -0.28 -0.55
C TRP A 52 -7.42 -1.15 -1.63
N ALA A 53 -8.48 -0.65 -2.29
CA ALA A 53 -9.18 -1.36 -3.34
C ALA A 53 -8.30 -1.61 -4.58
N VAL A 54 -7.55 -0.59 -5.03
CA VAL A 54 -6.63 -0.72 -6.16
C VAL A 54 -5.50 -1.70 -5.84
N TRP A 55 -4.95 -1.62 -4.62
CA TRP A 55 -3.92 -2.56 -4.18
C TRP A 55 -4.44 -4.00 -4.16
N SER A 56 -5.58 -4.25 -3.48
CA SER A 56 -6.18 -5.59 -3.39
C SER A 56 -6.41 -6.21 -4.76
N GLN A 57 -7.08 -5.48 -5.66
CA GLN A 57 -7.44 -5.98 -6.99
C GLN A 57 -6.22 -6.25 -7.87
N SER A 58 -5.21 -5.38 -7.81
CA SER A 58 -4.05 -5.49 -8.69
C SER A 58 -3.04 -6.48 -8.14
N ALA A 59 -2.77 -6.45 -6.82
CA ALA A 59 -1.68 -7.19 -6.21
C ALA A 59 -1.82 -8.71 -6.39
N GLY A 60 -3.04 -9.24 -6.24
CA GLY A 60 -3.31 -10.68 -6.40
C GLY A 60 -3.18 -11.19 -7.83
N GLN A 61 -3.22 -10.31 -8.84
CA GLN A 61 -3.07 -10.66 -10.24
C GLN A 61 -1.62 -10.50 -10.73
N ASP A 62 -0.97 -9.46 -10.23
CA ASP A 62 0.28 -8.95 -10.77
C ASP A 62 1.54 -9.48 -10.09
N TRP A 63 1.39 -10.08 -8.91
CA TRP A 63 2.49 -10.55 -8.07
C TRP A 63 2.27 -12.00 -7.67
N ASP A 64 3.35 -12.78 -7.63
CA ASP A 64 3.25 -14.20 -7.28
C ASP A 64 2.97 -14.41 -5.77
N ALA A 65 2.44 -15.59 -5.44
CA ALA A 65 2.09 -15.92 -4.06
C ALA A 65 3.29 -15.84 -3.09
N ALA A 66 4.50 -16.19 -3.54
CA ALA A 66 5.69 -16.14 -2.70
C ALA A 66 6.13 -14.70 -2.39
N PHE A 67 5.85 -13.75 -3.30
CA PHE A 67 5.99 -12.33 -3.07
C PHE A 67 4.98 -11.83 -2.04
N MET A 68 3.69 -12.18 -2.21
CA MET A 68 2.62 -11.76 -1.30
C MET A 68 2.82 -12.29 0.14
N GLU A 69 3.35 -13.51 0.28
CA GLU A 69 3.67 -14.08 1.61
C GLU A 69 4.76 -13.29 2.37
N ARG A 70 5.65 -12.59 1.65
CA ARG A 70 6.71 -11.75 2.25
C ARG A 70 6.27 -10.33 2.58
N LEU A 71 5.12 -9.89 2.07
CA LEU A 71 4.57 -8.60 2.46
C LEU A 71 4.00 -8.64 3.89
N SER A 72 3.85 -7.46 4.49
CA SER A 72 3.08 -7.32 5.72
C SER A 72 1.72 -8.03 5.58
N PRO A 73 1.25 -8.80 6.58
CA PRO A 73 -0.03 -9.49 6.52
C PRO A 73 -1.20 -8.58 6.11
N ASP A 74 -1.23 -7.35 6.59
CA ASP A 74 -2.28 -6.37 6.28
C ASP A 74 -2.32 -5.97 4.80
N LEU A 75 -1.21 -6.14 4.07
CA LEU A 75 -1.09 -5.85 2.64
C LEU A 75 -1.49 -7.05 1.77
N ARG A 76 -1.91 -8.17 2.35
CA ARG A 76 -2.40 -9.31 1.56
C ARG A 76 -3.79 -8.99 0.99
N PRO A 77 -4.20 -9.63 -0.12
CA PRO A 77 -5.38 -9.19 -0.86
C PRO A 77 -6.67 -9.21 -0.05
N ALA A 78 -6.87 -10.22 0.80
CA ALA A 78 -8.07 -10.36 1.61
C ALA A 78 -8.16 -9.26 2.69
N GLU A 79 -7.07 -9.01 3.41
CA GLU A 79 -6.96 -7.97 4.41
C GLU A 79 -7.09 -6.57 3.78
N SER A 80 -6.52 -6.40 2.59
CA SER A 80 -6.65 -5.17 1.80
C SER A 80 -8.08 -4.92 1.34
N GLU A 81 -8.82 -5.98 0.97
CA GLU A 81 -10.23 -5.89 0.61
C GLU A 81 -11.09 -5.48 1.82
N LEU A 82 -10.83 -6.05 2.99
CA LEU A 82 -11.49 -5.66 4.24
C LEU A 82 -11.23 -4.18 4.58
N ALA A 83 -9.98 -3.73 4.46
CA ALA A 83 -9.63 -2.33 4.69
C ALA A 83 -10.31 -1.38 3.69
N ALA A 84 -10.39 -1.78 2.42
CA ALA A 84 -11.12 -1.01 1.41
C ALA A 84 -12.61 -0.88 1.77
N GLY A 85 -13.25 -2.00 2.13
CA GLY A 85 -14.66 -2.04 2.49
C GLY A 85 -14.98 -1.22 3.74
N TYR A 86 -14.14 -1.30 4.77
CA TYR A 86 -14.31 -0.52 6.01
C TYR A 86 -14.33 0.99 5.71
N TRP A 87 -13.31 1.49 5.01
CA TRP A 87 -13.21 2.91 4.73
C TRP A 87 -14.31 3.39 3.78
N ALA A 88 -14.70 2.56 2.80
CA ALA A 88 -15.81 2.89 1.91
C ALA A 88 -17.14 3.01 2.67
N GLN A 89 -17.43 2.07 3.59
CA GLN A 89 -18.65 2.12 4.40
C GLN A 89 -18.67 3.37 5.28
N MET A 90 -17.59 3.62 6.02
CA MET A 90 -17.47 4.81 6.89
C MET A 90 -17.66 6.12 6.11
N ALA A 91 -17.08 6.22 4.90
CA ALA A 91 -17.26 7.39 4.05
C ALA A 91 -18.71 7.53 3.56
N SER A 92 -19.31 6.43 3.09
CA SER A 92 -20.69 6.42 2.59
C SER A 92 -21.68 6.86 3.67
N ASP A 93 -21.56 6.30 4.88
CA ASP A 93 -22.45 6.62 6.00
C ASP A 93 -22.37 8.11 6.36
N LEU A 94 -21.16 8.67 6.42
CA LEU A 94 -20.98 10.09 6.74
C LEU A 94 -21.49 11.02 5.63
N PHE A 95 -21.31 10.67 4.36
CA PHE A 95 -21.87 11.47 3.26
C PHE A 95 -23.40 11.42 3.22
N GLU A 96 -24.00 10.26 3.53
CA GLU A 96 -25.45 10.13 3.64
C GLU A 96 -25.98 10.94 4.83
N ASP A 97 -25.30 10.90 5.98
CA ASP A 97 -25.66 11.72 7.15
C ASP A 97 -25.54 13.24 6.87
N GLU A 98 -24.53 13.66 6.11
CA GLU A 98 -24.28 15.08 5.80
C GLU A 98 -25.21 15.64 4.72
N THR A 99 -25.51 14.86 3.68
CA THR A 99 -26.16 15.35 2.46
C THR A 99 -27.52 14.72 2.18
N GLY A 100 -27.84 13.59 2.81
CA GLY A 100 -29.04 12.79 2.55
C GLY A 100 -29.00 11.98 1.24
N ASP A 101 -27.84 11.86 0.60
CA ASP A 101 -27.64 11.18 -0.69
C ASP A 101 -26.20 10.60 -0.80
N SER A 102 -26.07 9.44 -1.45
CA SER A 102 -24.79 8.79 -1.76
C SER A 102 -24.08 9.36 -2.99
N ALA A 103 -24.69 10.26 -3.77
CA ALA A 103 -24.08 10.84 -4.97
C ALA A 103 -22.73 11.52 -4.71
N ARG A 104 -22.56 12.15 -3.54
CA ARG A 104 -21.28 12.76 -3.16
C ARG A 104 -20.17 11.72 -2.93
N PHE A 105 -20.52 10.57 -2.36
CA PHE A 105 -19.60 9.46 -2.19
C PHE A 105 -19.13 8.94 -3.55
N GLU A 106 -20.04 8.73 -4.50
CA GLU A 106 -19.70 8.26 -5.85
C GLU A 106 -18.77 9.24 -6.58
N GLU A 107 -19.05 10.56 -6.51
CA GLU A 107 -18.20 11.59 -7.10
C GLU A 107 -16.77 11.57 -6.53
N GLU A 108 -16.63 11.40 -5.21
CA GLU A 108 -15.33 11.32 -4.56
C GLU A 108 -14.58 10.04 -4.93
N VAL A 109 -15.27 8.91 -5.10
CA VAL A 109 -14.68 7.65 -5.58
C VAL A 109 -14.14 7.81 -7.00
N ASP A 110 -14.91 8.47 -7.88
CA ASP A 110 -14.52 8.75 -9.26
C ASP A 110 -13.27 9.66 -9.33
N MET A 111 -13.11 10.58 -8.38
CA MET A 111 -11.93 11.43 -8.28
C MET A 111 -10.72 10.72 -7.66
N ALA A 112 -10.92 9.89 -6.63
CA ALA A 112 -9.85 9.24 -5.88
C ALA A 112 -9.25 8.03 -6.60
N THR A 113 -10.07 7.25 -7.31
CA THR A 113 -9.63 5.99 -7.95
C THR A 113 -8.52 6.21 -8.99
N PRO A 114 -8.58 7.21 -9.89
CA PRO A 114 -7.48 7.48 -10.82
C PRO A 114 -6.16 7.83 -10.13
N ILE A 115 -6.21 8.48 -8.96
CA ILE A 115 -5.02 8.83 -8.17
C ILE A 115 -4.38 7.55 -7.61
N ALA A 116 -5.19 6.65 -7.03
CA ALA A 116 -4.72 5.35 -6.55
C ALA A 116 -4.15 4.47 -7.68
N LEU A 117 -4.80 4.44 -8.84
CA LEU A 117 -4.30 3.74 -10.03
C LEU A 117 -2.97 4.30 -10.52
N LYS A 118 -2.80 5.62 -10.49
CA LYS A 118 -1.51 6.24 -10.81
C LYS A 118 -0.43 5.81 -9.81
N ALA A 119 -0.72 5.83 -8.51
CA ALA A 119 0.22 5.39 -7.48
C ALA A 119 0.63 3.92 -7.66
N TYR A 120 -0.31 3.06 -8.08
CA TYR A 120 -0.01 1.67 -8.43
C TYR A 120 0.91 1.55 -9.66
N SER A 121 0.62 2.32 -10.72
CA SER A 121 1.47 2.37 -11.92
C SER A 121 2.89 2.86 -11.62
N ASP A 122 3.01 3.84 -10.72
CA ASP A 122 4.29 4.40 -10.28
C ASP A 122 5.16 3.36 -9.57
N LEU A 123 4.59 2.32 -8.94
CA LEU A 123 5.36 1.21 -8.31
C LEU A 123 6.37 0.59 -9.27
N ARG A 124 6.04 0.57 -10.58
CA ARG A 124 6.86 -0.05 -11.62
C ARG A 124 7.64 0.95 -12.46
N THR A 125 7.15 2.18 -12.56
CA THR A 125 7.60 3.14 -13.57
C THR A 125 8.32 4.34 -12.98
N ALA A 126 8.07 4.67 -11.71
CA ALA A 126 8.66 5.87 -11.11
C ALA A 126 10.16 5.69 -10.84
N PRO A 127 11.00 6.66 -11.22
CA PRO A 127 12.44 6.59 -11.01
C PRO A 127 12.81 6.82 -9.53
N ASP A 128 12.07 7.68 -8.83
CA ASP A 128 12.32 8.04 -7.45
C ASP A 128 11.59 7.11 -6.47
N ALA A 129 12.28 6.71 -5.39
CA ALA A 129 11.74 5.77 -4.42
C ALA A 129 10.55 6.34 -3.61
N ARG A 130 10.51 7.65 -3.35
CA ARG A 130 9.38 8.29 -2.65
C ARG A 130 8.11 8.14 -3.45
N ASP A 131 8.18 8.41 -4.75
CA ASP A 131 7.03 8.34 -5.65
C ASP A 131 6.68 6.88 -5.93
N ARG A 132 7.70 6.03 -6.18
CA ARG A 132 7.52 4.59 -6.40
C ARG A 132 6.83 3.89 -5.24
N TYR A 133 7.11 4.22 -3.99
CA TYR A 133 6.51 3.54 -2.84
C TYR A 133 5.48 4.42 -2.11
N HIS A 134 5.02 5.50 -2.75
CA HIS A 134 4.04 6.41 -2.16
C HIS A 134 2.76 5.68 -1.74
N MET A 135 2.30 4.73 -2.57
CA MET A 135 1.11 3.93 -2.29
C MET A 135 1.16 3.28 -0.91
N PHE A 136 2.27 2.61 -0.60
CA PHE A 136 2.44 1.90 0.68
C PHE A 136 2.45 2.84 1.88
N ARG A 137 3.02 4.04 1.74
CA ARG A 137 2.93 5.06 2.80
C ARG A 137 1.48 5.49 3.06
N VAL A 138 0.66 5.61 2.01
CA VAL A 138 -0.77 5.93 2.15
C VAL A 138 -1.51 4.77 2.81
N LEU A 139 -1.33 3.55 2.31
CA LEU A 139 -1.95 2.35 2.91
C LEU A 139 -1.62 2.22 4.41
N GLY A 140 -0.38 2.53 4.80
CA GLY A 140 0.03 2.54 6.21
C GLY A 140 -0.65 3.62 7.05
N ALA A 141 -0.83 4.84 6.51
CA ALA A 141 -1.59 5.89 7.21
C ALA A 141 -3.09 5.54 7.30
N CYS A 142 -3.58 4.75 6.37
CA CYS A 142 -4.94 4.20 6.36
C CYS A 142 -5.05 2.84 7.07
N HIS A 143 -4.05 2.45 7.88
CA HIS A 143 -4.01 1.12 8.51
C HIS A 143 -5.17 0.93 9.48
N LEU A 144 -5.66 -0.31 9.50
CA LEU A 144 -6.68 -0.80 10.40
C LEU A 144 -6.16 -2.09 11.04
N THR A 145 -6.48 -2.27 12.32
CA THR A 145 -6.26 -3.54 13.01
C THR A 145 -7.59 -4.26 13.10
N PHE A 146 -7.72 -5.41 12.45
CA PHE A 146 -8.88 -6.28 12.57
C PHE A 146 -8.57 -7.35 13.64
N GLU A 147 -9.33 -7.35 14.73
CA GLU A 147 -9.22 -8.34 15.83
C GLU A 147 -9.94 -9.67 15.51
#